data_AF-A0A3D1ZHG9-F1
#
_entry.id   AF-A0A3D1ZHG9-F1
#
_cell.length_a   1.000
_cell.length_b   1.000
_cell.length_c   1.000
_cell.angle_alpha   90.00
_cell.angle_beta   90.00
_cell.angle_gamma   90.00
#
_symmetry.space_group_name_H-M   'P 1'
#
loop_
_entity.id
_entity.type
_entity.pdbx_description
1 polymer ?
#
loop_
_entity_poly.entity_id
_entity_poly.type
_entity_poly.pdbx_seq_one_letter_code
_entity_poly.pdbx_strand_id
1 'polypeptide(L)'
;DDLHWADKPSLLLLQFVVREIANSRLMIIGTYRDMELSRQHPLAESLGELTRERAFQRVLLRGLSQEDVESFVEVAAGVRADTGLVNAVYTQTEGNPLFVTEVVRLLVQEGQLGQNVGTSSSAGRQTESWTV
;
A
#
# COMPACT_ATOMS: atom_id res chain seq x y z
N ASP A 1 -8.24 12.95 -8.50
CA ASP A 1 -8.34 11.52 -8.21
C ASP A 1 -9.05 10.82 -9.36
N ASP A 2 -9.06 9.49 -9.38
CA ASP A 2 -9.90 8.65 -10.25
C ASP A 2 -9.88 8.99 -11.74
N LEU A 3 -8.70 9.28 -12.31
CA LEU A 3 -8.61 9.67 -13.74
C LEU A 3 -9.15 8.59 -14.70
N HIS A 4 -9.24 7.34 -14.25
CA HIS A 4 -9.81 6.23 -15.02
C HIS A 4 -11.31 6.39 -15.26
N TRP A 5 -12.02 7.19 -14.46
CA TRP A 5 -13.43 7.52 -14.69
C TRP A 5 -13.65 8.85 -15.41
N ALA A 6 -12.57 9.58 -15.73
CA ALA A 6 -12.69 10.84 -16.43
C ALA A 6 -13.15 10.65 -17.88
N ASP A 7 -14.07 11.50 -18.32
CA ASP A 7 -14.51 11.53 -19.70
C ASP A 7 -13.41 12.11 -20.62
N LYS A 8 -13.58 11.90 -21.93
CA LYS A 8 -12.60 12.35 -22.93
C LYS A 8 -12.37 13.88 -22.89
N PRO A 9 -13.40 14.75 -22.81
CA PRO A 9 -13.18 16.19 -22.68
C PRO A 9 -12.36 16.59 -21.45
N SER A 10 -12.60 15.99 -20.28
CA SER A 10 -11.83 16.27 -19.06
C SER A 10 -10.36 15.89 -19.21
N LEU A 11 -10.09 14.75 -19.85
CA LEU A 11 -8.72 14.32 -20.13
C LEU A 11 -8.00 15.24 -21.13
N LEU A 12 -8.69 15.74 -22.15
CA LEU A 12 -8.13 16.74 -23.07
C LEU A 12 -7.81 18.05 -22.36
N LEU A 13 -8.69 18.50 -21.45
CA LEU A 13 -8.41 19.67 -20.62
C LEU A 13 -7.19 19.46 -19.73
N LEU A 14 -7.05 18.28 -19.11
CA LEU A 14 -5.87 17.94 -18.33
C LEU A 14 -4.59 18.02 -19.17
N GLN A 15 -4.59 17.45 -20.37
CA GLN A 15 -3.44 17.51 -21.29
C GLN A 15 -3.09 18.96 -21.66
N PHE A 16 -4.10 19.79 -21.94
CA PHE A 16 -3.91 21.20 -22.23
C PHE A 16 -3.28 21.93 -21.03
N VAL A 17 -3.86 21.78 -19.84
CA VAL A 17 -3.38 22.44 -18.62
C VAL A 17 -1.93 22.05 -18.32
N VAL A 18 -1.59 20.75 -18.39
CA VAL A 18 -0.21 20.27 -18.12
C VAL A 18 0.82 20.97 -19.01
N ARG A 19 0.49 21.24 -20.29
CA ARG A 19 1.39 21.93 -21.23
C ARG A 19 1.57 23.41 -20.90
N GLU A 20 0.49 24.08 -20.52
CA GLU A 20 0.52 25.52 -20.21
C GLU A 20 1.21 25.83 -18.87
N ILE A 21 1.15 24.92 -17.91
CA ILE A 21 1.70 25.16 -16.57
C ILE A 21 3.18 24.80 -16.42
N ALA A 22 3.87 24.44 -17.50
CA ALA A 22 5.26 23.95 -17.47
C ALA A 22 6.26 24.91 -16.80
N ASN A 23 6.02 26.23 -16.87
CA ASN A 23 6.85 27.26 -16.24
C ASN A 23 6.25 27.84 -14.95
N SER A 24 5.18 27.24 -14.43
CA SER A 24 4.51 27.67 -13.20
C SER A 24 5.07 26.96 -11.97
N ARG A 25 4.72 27.44 -10.78
CA ARG A 25 5.02 26.76 -9.51
C ARG A 25 3.88 25.82 -9.08
N LEU A 26 3.35 25.05 -10.03
CA LEU A 26 2.25 24.11 -9.80
C LEU A 26 2.69 22.68 -10.09
N MET A 27 2.18 21.74 -9.31
CA MET A 27 2.32 20.30 -9.53
C MET A 27 0.93 19.69 -9.62
N ILE A 28 0.68 18.92 -10.68
CA ILE A 28 -0.57 18.15 -10.83
C ILE A 28 -0.28 16.70 -10.46
N ILE A 29 -1.07 16.18 -9.53
CA ILE A 29 -1.02 14.77 -9.13
C ILE A 29 -2.30 14.10 -9.61
N GLY A 30 -2.13 13.05 -10.42
CA GLY A 30 -3.20 12.22 -10.93
C GLY A 30 -3.07 10.79 -10.41
N THR A 31 -4.19 10.24 -9.93
CA THR A 31 -4.31 8.87 -9.44
C THR A 31 -5.32 8.12 -10.29
N TYR A 32 -5.07 6.84 -10.54
CA TYR A 32 -5.97 5.97 -11.29
C TYR A 32 -5.69 4.51 -11.00
N ARG A 33 -6.65 3.65 -11.38
CA ARG A 33 -6.55 2.20 -11.28
C ARG A 33 -6.00 1.64 -12.57
N ASP A 34 -4.85 0.96 -12.48
CA ASP A 34 -4.16 0.34 -13.61
C ASP A 34 -5.01 -0.79 -14.24
N MET A 35 -5.65 -1.62 -13.40
CA MET A 35 -6.38 -2.82 -13.82
C MET A 35 -7.60 -2.56 -14.72
N GLU A 36 -8.07 -1.31 -14.80
CA GLU A 36 -9.24 -0.91 -15.59
C GLU A 36 -8.85 -0.31 -16.96
N LEU A 37 -7.56 -0.20 -17.27
CA LEU A 37 -7.07 0.42 -18.49
C LEU A 37 -6.84 -0.58 -19.61
N SER A 38 -7.90 -0.87 -20.36
CA SER A 38 -7.72 -1.48 -21.69
C SER A 38 -6.92 -0.55 -22.61
N ARG A 39 -6.28 -1.09 -23.65
CA ARG A 39 -5.53 -0.28 -24.65
C ARG A 39 -6.41 0.76 -25.37
N GLN A 40 -7.72 0.59 -25.36
CA GLN A 40 -8.68 1.49 -25.99
C GLN A 40 -9.25 2.55 -25.01
N HIS A 41 -8.85 2.51 -23.74
CA HIS A 41 -9.36 3.43 -22.73
C HIS A 41 -8.86 4.88 -23.01
N PRO A 42 -9.71 5.91 -22.95
CA PRO A 42 -9.31 7.31 -23.22
C PRO A 42 -8.14 7.81 -22.36
N LEU A 43 -8.07 7.35 -21.09
CA LEU A 43 -6.93 7.65 -20.23
C LEU A 43 -5.63 7.02 -20.73
N ALA A 44 -5.65 5.82 -21.34
CA ALA A 44 -4.43 5.20 -21.87
C ALA A 44 -3.83 6.02 -23.03
N GLU A 45 -4.68 6.53 -23.93
CA GLU A 45 -4.27 7.48 -24.98
C GLU A 45 -3.67 8.74 -24.35
N SER A 46 -4.38 9.35 -23.38
CA SER A 46 -3.93 10.57 -22.70
C SER A 46 -2.59 10.41 -21.98
N LEU A 47 -2.36 9.26 -21.32
CA LEU A 47 -1.09 8.96 -20.67
C LEU A 47 0.04 8.76 -21.70
N GLY A 48 -0.25 8.19 -22.87
CA GLY A 48 0.70 8.09 -23.98
C GLY A 48 1.12 9.46 -24.51
N GLU A 49 0.18 10.40 -24.58
CA GLU A 49 0.45 11.80 -24.94
C GLU A 49 1.32 12.50 -23.88
N LEU A 50 0.96 12.36 -22.62
CA LEU A 50 1.66 12.98 -21.48
C LEU A 50 3.07 12.43 -21.27
N THR A 51 3.34 11.18 -21.66
CA THR A 51 4.69 10.58 -21.56
C THR A 51 5.74 11.35 -22.37
N ARG A 52 5.32 12.16 -23.35
CA ARG A 52 6.23 13.01 -24.13
C ARG A 52 6.59 14.32 -23.43
N GLU A 53 5.88 14.69 -22.36
CA GLU A 53 6.19 15.88 -21.58
C GLU A 53 7.35 15.60 -20.63
N ARG A 54 8.38 16.45 -20.66
CA ARG A 54 9.62 16.23 -19.89
C ARG A 54 9.38 16.13 -18.36
N ALA A 55 8.38 16.83 -17.86
CA ALA A 55 8.04 16.87 -16.43
C ALA A 55 7.07 15.76 -16.00
N PHE A 56 6.63 14.90 -16.92
CA PHE A 56 5.71 13.81 -16.57
C PHE A 56 6.44 12.67 -15.87
N GLN A 57 5.87 12.22 -14.76
CA GLN A 57 6.32 11.05 -14.02
C GLN A 57 5.14 10.16 -13.67
N ARG A 58 5.32 8.85 -13.83
CA ARG A 58 4.38 7.83 -13.38
C ARG A 58 5.00 7.06 -12.23
N VAL A 59 4.34 7.08 -11.08
CA VAL A 59 4.72 6.27 -9.92
C VAL A 59 3.80 5.06 -9.87
N LEU A 60 4.38 3.86 -9.99
CA LEU A 60 3.65 2.62 -9.78
C LEU A 60 3.60 2.33 -8.29
N LEU A 61 2.41 2.41 -7.70
CA LEU A 61 2.18 1.99 -6.33
C LEU A 61 1.97 0.48 -6.29
N ARG A 62 2.76 -0.22 -5.49
CA ARG A 62 2.64 -1.65 -5.22
C ARG A 62 2.09 -1.85 -3.81
N GLY A 63 1.71 -3.09 -3.48
CA GLY A 63 1.51 -3.47 -2.08
C GLY A 63 2.79 -3.21 -1.28
N LEU A 64 2.61 -2.97 0.03
CA LEU A 64 3.69 -2.86 1.00
C LEU A 64 4.54 -4.13 0.97
N SER A 65 5.85 -4.01 1.04
CA SER A 65 6.71 -5.16 1.28
C SER A 65 6.54 -5.69 2.71
N GLN A 66 7.14 -6.83 3.02
CA GLN A 66 7.14 -7.35 4.38
C GLN A 66 7.85 -6.38 5.35
N GLU A 67 8.93 -5.74 4.91
CA GLU A 67 9.68 -4.73 5.65
C GLU A 67 8.86 -3.43 5.85
N ASP A 68 8.09 -3.03 4.83
CA ASP A 68 7.15 -1.92 4.95
C ASP A 68 6.05 -2.23 5.97
N VAL A 69 5.55 -3.48 6.01
CA VAL A 69 4.57 -3.92 7.02
C VAL A 69 5.18 -3.91 8.43
N GLU A 70 6.40 -4.39 8.61
CA GLU A 70 7.11 -4.30 9.90
C GLU A 70 7.21 -2.85 10.38
N SER A 71 7.67 -1.97 9.49
CA SER A 71 7.81 -0.55 9.76
C SER A 71 6.47 0.10 10.08
N PHE A 72 5.41 -0.27 9.35
CA PHE A 72 4.06 0.21 9.57
C PHE A 72 3.54 -0.21 10.94
N VAL A 73 3.76 -1.46 11.35
CA VAL A 73 3.36 -1.96 12.67
C VAL A 73 4.11 -1.22 13.78
N GLU A 74 5.42 -1.00 13.64
CA GLU A 74 6.22 -0.27 14.63
C GLU A 74 5.70 1.17 14.81
N VAL A 75 5.37 1.86 13.72
CA VAL A 75 4.83 3.22 13.77
C VAL A 75 3.40 3.25 14.33
N ALA A 76 2.53 2.31 13.92
CA ALA A 76 1.13 2.29 14.31
C ALA A 76 0.91 1.85 15.77
N ALA A 77 1.72 0.89 16.24
CA ALA A 77 1.60 0.31 17.57
C ALA A 77 2.56 0.93 18.60
N GLY A 78 3.59 1.65 18.14
CA GLY A 78 4.66 2.19 18.99
C GLY A 78 5.57 1.11 19.59
N VAL A 79 5.46 -0.13 19.12
CA VAL A 79 6.24 -1.29 19.59
C VAL A 79 6.70 -2.12 18.40
N ARG A 80 7.89 -2.72 18.52
CA ARG A 80 8.35 -3.70 17.53
C ARG A 80 7.57 -4.99 17.68
N ALA A 81 6.93 -5.41 16.60
CA ALA A 81 6.28 -6.71 16.52
C ALA A 81 7.31 -7.83 16.31
N ASP A 82 6.97 -9.02 16.81
CA ASP A 82 7.72 -10.23 16.50
C ASP A 82 7.66 -10.56 15.00
N THR A 83 8.74 -11.11 14.46
CA THR A 83 8.84 -11.48 13.03
C THR A 83 7.73 -12.44 12.59
N GLY A 84 7.28 -13.34 13.47
CA GLY A 84 6.17 -14.25 13.19
C GLY A 84 4.85 -13.52 12.97
N LEU A 85 4.60 -12.46 13.74
CA LEU A 85 3.40 -11.63 13.58
C LEU A 85 3.46 -10.81 12.29
N VAL A 86 4.60 -10.16 12.01
CA VAL A 86 4.80 -9.43 10.75
C VAL A 86 4.55 -10.34 9.55
N ASN A 87 5.11 -11.56 9.57
CA ASN A 87 4.92 -12.54 8.51
C ASN A 87 3.45 -12.97 8.37
N ALA A 88 2.74 -13.20 9.49
CA ALA A 88 1.32 -13.54 9.47
C ALA A 88 0.47 -12.40 8.89
N VAL A 89 0.70 -11.15 9.31
CA VAL A 89 0.01 -9.98 8.76
C VAL A 89 0.30 -9.82 7.27
N TYR A 90 1.56 -9.90 6.86
CA TYR A 90 1.93 -9.79 5.45
C TYR A 90 1.30 -10.91 4.61
N THR A 91 1.35 -12.16 5.06
CA THR A 91 0.77 -13.32 4.34
C THR A 91 -0.74 -13.18 4.17
N GLN A 92 -1.45 -12.72 5.21
CA GLN A 92 -2.91 -12.62 5.17
C GLN A 92 -3.40 -11.43 4.33
N THR A 93 -2.60 -10.37 4.22
CA THR A 93 -2.97 -9.11 3.56
C THR A 93 -2.33 -8.95 2.18
N GLU A 94 -1.33 -9.77 1.87
CA GLU A 94 -0.45 -9.65 0.70
C GLU A 94 0.12 -8.24 0.53
N GLY A 95 0.39 -7.55 1.65
CA GLY A 95 0.88 -6.18 1.67
C GLY A 95 -0.15 -5.12 1.24
N ASN A 96 -1.42 -5.46 1.09
CA ASN A 96 -2.45 -4.48 0.76
C ASN A 96 -2.59 -3.44 1.90
N PRO A 97 -2.29 -2.14 1.66
CA PRO A 97 -2.26 -1.13 2.73
C PRO A 97 -3.58 -1.02 3.52
N LEU A 98 -4.73 -1.21 2.87
CA LEU A 98 -6.04 -1.16 3.53
C LEU A 98 -6.18 -2.31 4.52
N PHE A 99 -5.88 -3.54 4.09
CA PHE A 99 -6.00 -4.71 4.95
C PHE A 99 -4.92 -4.73 6.04
N VAL A 100 -3.68 -4.34 5.74
CA VAL A 100 -2.62 -4.17 6.73
C VAL A 100 -3.07 -3.19 7.82
N THR A 101 -3.61 -2.03 7.43
CA THR A 101 -4.08 -1.02 8.38
C THR A 101 -5.17 -1.58 9.30
N GLU A 102 -6.17 -2.27 8.74
CA GLU A 102 -7.28 -2.79 9.53
C GLU A 102 -6.85 -3.93 10.46
N VAL A 103 -6.03 -4.88 9.98
CA VAL A 103 -5.51 -5.99 10.81
C VAL A 103 -4.68 -5.44 11.97
N VAL A 104 -3.78 -4.49 11.71
CA VAL A 104 -2.94 -3.88 12.75
C VAL A 104 -3.79 -3.11 13.76
N ARG A 105 -4.78 -2.35 13.29
CA ARG A 105 -5.71 -1.62 14.15
C ARG A 105 -6.46 -2.55 15.10
N LEU A 106 -6.95 -3.70 14.62
CA LEU A 106 -7.61 -4.71 15.45
C LEU A 106 -6.65 -5.29 16.50
N LEU A 107 -5.44 -5.66 16.10
CA LEU A 107 -4.42 -6.21 17.02
C LEU A 107 -4.00 -5.20 18.12
N VAL A 108 -3.96 -3.91 17.80
CA VAL A 108 -3.72 -2.83 18.79
C VAL A 108 -4.88 -2.75 19.78
N GLN A 109 -6.12 -2.79 19.30
CA GLN A 109 -7.31 -2.71 20.14
C GLN A 109 -7.45 -3.91 21.09
N GLU A 110 -7.08 -5.12 20.63
CA GLU A 110 -7.12 -6.34 21.43
C GLU A 110 -5.91 -6.49 22.38
N GLY A 111 -4.92 -5.59 22.31
CA GLY A 111 -3.72 -5.63 23.14
C GLY A 111 -2.77 -6.79 22.83
N GLN A 112 -2.90 -7.41 21.66
CA GLN A 112 -2.15 -8.63 21.29
C GLN A 112 -0.73 -8.35 20.78
N LEU A 113 -0.43 -7.12 20.38
CA LEU A 113 0.90 -6.72 19.91
C LEU A 113 1.96 -6.69 21.03
N GLY A 114 1.55 -6.52 22.29
CA GLY A 114 2.45 -6.44 23.43
C GLY A 114 2.69 -7.77 24.17
N GLN A 115 1.87 -8.80 23.95
CA GLN A 115 1.92 -10.03 24.76
C GLN A 115 2.93 -11.07 24.28
N ASN A 116 3.46 -10.95 23.06
CA ASN A 116 4.49 -11.89 22.54
C ASN A 116 5.94 -11.49 22.88
N VAL A 117 6.15 -10.41 23.66
CA VAL A 117 7.50 -9.94 24.04
C VAL A 117 8.12 -10.77 25.20
N GLY A 118 7.42 -11.78 25.74
CA GLY A 118 7.75 -12.35 27.05
C GLY A 118 7.96 -13.86 27.20
N THR A 119 7.91 -14.70 26.16
CA THR A 119 8.03 -16.16 26.34
C THR A 119 8.88 -16.84 25.27
N SER A 120 10.20 -16.67 25.36
CA SER A 120 11.17 -17.55 24.69
C SER A 120 12.48 -17.59 25.48
N SER A 121 12.44 -18.10 26.73
CA SER A 121 13.61 -18.64 27.43
C SER A 121 13.19 -19.37 28.71
N SER A 122 13.05 -20.70 28.65
CA SER A 122 13.80 -21.63 29.50
C SER A 122 13.44 -23.06 29.14
N ALA A 123 14.47 -23.83 28.81
CA ALA A 123 14.41 -25.26 28.56
C ALA A 123 13.97 -26.06 29.80
N GLY A 124 13.23 -27.14 29.53
CA GLY A 124 13.32 -28.39 30.28
C GLY A 124 12.41 -28.58 31.49
N ARG A 125 11.29 -29.30 31.29
CA ARG A 125 11.03 -30.57 31.99
C ARG A 125 9.75 -31.27 31.48
N GLN A 126 9.96 -32.54 31.09
CA GLN A 126 9.11 -33.71 31.36
C GLN A 126 7.62 -33.71 30.95
N THR A 127 7.35 -34.51 29.92
CA THR A 127 6.39 -35.64 29.86
C THR A 127 5.12 -35.59 30.71
N GLU A 128 3.97 -35.63 30.04
CA GLU A 128 2.77 -36.45 30.29
C GLU A 128 1.83 -36.23 29.08
N SER A 129 1.75 -37.10 28.07
CA SER A 129 0.99 -38.36 28.02
C SER A 129 -0.42 -38.28 28.58
N TRP A 130 -1.40 -37.84 27.78
CA TRP A 130 -2.77 -38.39 27.85
C TRP A 130 -3.41 -38.46 26.48
N THR A 131 -3.54 -39.70 25.99
CA THR A 131 -4.54 -40.14 25.03
C THR A 131 -5.86 -40.33 25.79
N VAL A 132 -6.95 -39.76 25.29
CA VAL A 132 -8.23 -40.45 25.00
C VAL A 132 -8.85 -39.76 23.79
#